data_AF-A0A971JM45-F1
#
_entry.id   AF-A0A971JM45-F1
#
_cell.length_a   1.000
_cell.length_b   1.000
_cell.length_c   1.000
_cell.angle_alpha   90.00
_cell.angle_beta   90.00
_cell.angle_gamma   90.00
#
_symmetry.space_group_name_H-M   'P 1'
#
loop_
_entity.id
_entity.type
_entity.pdbx_description
1 polymer ?
#
loop_
_entity_poly.entity_id
_entity_poly.type
_entity_poly.pdbx_seq_one_letter_code
_entity_poly.pdbx_strand_id
1 'polypeptide(L)'
;MVYRRRDKAKSRIPNCASRKGLEVETRKRLETLHRNTTGPFSIDDAERVLGMDRVQARQLVAHLAQKGWLVLIRRGLYATVPLRAVEPSDWCADAWTIAVRSFSPCHIAGWSACEHWDLTEQEFRDIVIVTATAIR
;
A
#
# COMPACT_ATOMS: atom_id res chain seq x y z
N MET A 1 17.05 -8.65 1.65
CA MET A 1 15.72 -9.23 1.34
C MET A 1 15.31 -8.75 -0.05
N VAL A 2 14.63 -9.59 -0.84
CA VAL A 2 14.17 -9.22 -2.18
C VAL A 2 12.66 -8.95 -2.14
N TYR A 3 12.24 -7.74 -2.47
CA TYR A 3 10.85 -7.37 -2.65
C TYR A 3 10.49 -7.52 -4.13
N ARG A 4 9.57 -8.44 -4.45
CA ARG A 4 9.16 -8.69 -5.83
C ARG A 4 8.09 -7.69 -6.28
N ARG A 5 8.34 -6.93 -7.35
CA ARG A 5 7.33 -6.12 -8.03
C ARG A 5 6.33 -7.11 -8.60
N ARG A 6 5.08 -7.06 -8.15
CA ARG A 6 4.05 -7.96 -8.70
C ARG A 6 3.64 -7.45 -10.08
N ASP A 7 3.86 -8.27 -11.10
CA ASP A 7 3.27 -8.06 -12.42
C ASP A 7 1.74 -8.15 -12.34
N LYS A 8 1.05 -7.34 -13.15
CA LYS A 8 -0.42 -7.29 -13.26
C LYS A 8 -1.07 -8.64 -13.64
N ALA A 9 -0.31 -9.62 -14.11
CA ALA A 9 -0.82 -10.92 -14.51
C ALA A 9 -0.59 -11.97 -13.41
N LYS A 10 -1.68 -12.46 -12.79
CA LYS A 10 -1.75 -13.49 -11.73
C LYS A 10 -1.48 -12.99 -10.31
N SER A 11 -2.30 -12.03 -9.87
CA SER A 11 -2.40 -11.68 -8.46
C SER A 11 -3.12 -12.81 -7.69
N ARG A 12 -2.43 -13.47 -6.75
CA ARG A 12 -3.08 -14.10 -5.58
C ARG A 12 -3.39 -13.01 -4.55
N ILE A 13 -4.11 -11.97 -4.96
CA ILE A 13 -4.78 -11.08 -4.02
C ILE A 13 -6.01 -11.84 -3.54
N PRO A 14 -6.29 -11.93 -2.22
CA PRO A 14 -7.56 -12.46 -1.76
C PRO A 14 -8.68 -11.62 -2.39
N ASN A 15 -9.43 -12.23 -3.31
CA ASN A 15 -10.64 -11.75 -3.97
C ASN A 15 -10.97 -10.28 -3.63
N CYS A 16 -10.41 -9.33 -4.39
CA CYS A 16 -10.72 -7.91 -4.20
C CYS A 16 -12.17 -7.68 -4.66
N ALA A 17 -13.05 -7.51 -3.68
CA ALA A 17 -14.47 -7.31 -3.93
C ALA A 17 -14.69 -6.10 -4.86
N SER A 18 -15.58 -6.26 -5.84
CA SER A 18 -16.17 -5.15 -6.62
C SER A 18 -16.57 -4.01 -5.69
N ARG A 19 -16.28 -2.75 -6.08
CA ARG A 19 -16.55 -1.55 -5.25
C ARG A 19 -18.02 -1.52 -4.83
N LYS A 20 -18.28 -1.83 -3.56
CA LYS A 20 -19.62 -1.81 -2.99
C LYS A 20 -19.95 -0.42 -2.44
N GLY A 21 -21.24 -0.07 -2.45
CA GLY A 21 -21.74 1.18 -1.90
C GLY A 21 -21.26 1.46 -0.47
N LEU A 22 -20.90 2.73 -0.23
CA LEU A 22 -20.53 3.26 1.07
C LEU A 22 -21.65 4.13 1.63
N GLU A 23 -21.83 4.04 2.94
CA GLU A 23 -22.61 5.01 3.71
C GLU A 23 -21.95 6.39 3.65
N VAL A 24 -22.75 7.45 3.77
CA VAL A 24 -22.31 8.85 3.62
C VAL A 24 -21.15 9.18 4.56
N GLU A 25 -21.25 8.80 5.84
CA GLU A 25 -20.22 9.06 6.84
C GLU A 25 -18.91 8.31 6.51
N THR A 26 -19.01 7.06 6.08
CA THR A 26 -17.85 6.25 5.69
C THR A 26 -17.18 6.82 4.44
N ARG A 27 -17.95 7.32 3.47
CA ARG A 27 -17.44 8.01 2.29
C ARG A 27 -16.66 9.27 2.67
N LYS A 28 -17.22 10.09 3.57
CA LYS A 28 -16.54 11.31 4.05
C LYS A 28 -15.19 10.99 4.69
N ARG A 29 -15.12 9.95 5.52
CA ARG A 29 -13.86 9.49 6.13
C ARG A 29 -12.86 8.97 5.11
N LEU A 30 -13.33 8.23 4.10
CA LEU A 30 -12.47 7.78 3.00
C LEU A 30 -11.89 8.96 2.21
N GLU A 31 -12.70 9.99 1.93
CA GLU A 31 -12.21 11.20 1.28
C GLU A 31 -11.19 11.96 2.14
N THR A 32 -11.39 12.01 3.46
CA THR A 32 -10.40 12.58 4.37
C THR A 32 -9.08 11.81 4.33
N LEU A 33 -9.12 10.48 4.35
CA LEU A 33 -7.92 9.65 4.18
C LEU A 33 -7.26 9.95 2.83
N HIS A 34 -8.02 9.91 1.74
CA HIS A 34 -7.47 10.12 0.40
C HIS A 34 -6.80 11.48 0.22
N ARG A 35 -7.33 12.53 0.86
CA ARG A 35 -6.74 13.88 0.85
C ARG A 35 -5.47 14.01 1.68
N ASN A 36 -5.39 13.27 2.79
CA ASN A 36 -4.30 13.41 3.76
C ASN A 36 -3.21 12.34 3.64
N THR A 37 -3.42 11.30 2.84
CA THR A 37 -2.44 10.23 2.62
C THR A 37 -2.07 10.12 1.16
N THR A 38 -0.80 10.40 0.83
CA THR A 38 -0.21 10.10 -0.48
C THR A 38 0.53 8.78 -0.39
N GLY A 39 -0.09 7.69 -0.83
CA GLY A 39 0.51 6.34 -0.84
C GLY A 39 0.05 5.41 0.28
N PRO A 40 0.81 4.32 0.56
CA PRO A 40 0.45 3.36 1.60
C PRO A 40 0.47 4.01 2.98
N PHE A 41 -0.48 3.72 3.87
CA PHE A 41 -0.60 4.27 5.23
C PHE A 41 -0.85 3.16 6.26
N SER A 42 -0.46 3.41 7.50
CA SER A 42 -0.66 2.49 8.63
C SER A 42 -1.97 2.74 9.37
N ILE A 43 -2.37 1.83 10.28
CA ILE A 43 -3.51 2.06 11.17
C ILE A 43 -3.28 3.30 12.04
N ASP A 44 -2.05 3.48 12.54
CA ASP A 44 -1.67 4.61 13.39
C ASP A 44 -1.74 5.96 12.62
N ASP A 45 -1.52 5.94 11.30
CA ASP A 45 -1.77 7.10 10.44
C ASP A 45 -3.26 7.39 10.29
N ALA A 46 -4.09 6.35 10.15
CA ALA A 46 -5.53 6.50 10.06
C ALA A 46 -6.14 7.05 11.37
N GLU A 47 -5.65 6.61 12.53
CA GLU A 47 -6.00 7.16 13.85
C GLU A 47 -5.72 8.66 13.89
N ARG A 48 -4.51 9.07 13.49
CA ARG A 48 -4.07 10.47 13.50
C ARG A 48 -4.88 11.35 12.55
N VAL A 49 -5.17 10.86 11.35
CA VAL A 49 -5.89 11.61 10.31
C VAL A 49 -7.38 11.72 10.63
N LEU A 50 -7.99 10.67 11.20
CA LEU A 50 -9.43 10.63 11.46
C LEU A 50 -9.80 11.05 12.89
N GLY A 51 -8.82 11.18 13.79
CA GLY A 51 -9.06 11.51 15.19
C GLY A 51 -9.87 10.43 15.93
N MET A 52 -9.65 9.16 15.60
CA MET A 52 -10.41 8.02 16.12
C MET A 52 -9.52 7.10 16.96
N ASP A 53 -10.14 6.34 17.86
CA ASP A 53 -9.44 5.27 18.59
C ASP A 53 -8.95 4.16 17.66
N ARG A 54 -7.88 3.47 18.06
CA ARG A 54 -7.24 2.38 17.32
C ARG A 54 -8.18 1.28 16.89
N VAL A 55 -9.10 0.87 17.77
CA VAL A 55 -10.06 -0.19 17.47
C VAL A 55 -11.01 0.27 16.36
N GLN A 56 -11.50 1.50 16.45
CA GLN A 56 -12.40 2.08 15.46
C GLN A 56 -11.71 2.29 14.11
N ALA A 57 -10.49 2.84 14.11
CA ALA A 57 -9.70 3.02 12.90
C ALA A 57 -9.42 1.69 12.20
N ARG A 58 -9.02 0.66 12.96
CA ARG A 58 -8.80 -0.69 12.44
C ARG A 58 -10.06 -1.30 11.82
N GLN A 59 -11.20 -1.19 12.50
CA GLN A 59 -12.48 -1.69 11.98
C GLN A 59 -12.87 -0.96 10.69
N LEU A 60 -12.75 0.36 10.65
CA LEU A 60 -13.08 1.18 9.48
C LEU A 60 -12.19 0.81 8.29
N VAL A 61 -10.87 0.74 8.48
CA VAL A 61 -9.91 0.43 7.41
C VAL A 61 -10.13 -1.00 6.90
N ALA A 62 -10.40 -1.97 7.79
CA ALA A 62 -10.74 -3.32 7.39
C ALA A 62 -12.06 -3.38 6.60
N HIS A 63 -13.08 -2.64 7.03
CA HIS A 63 -14.36 -2.54 6.32
C HIS A 63 -14.20 -1.94 4.92
N LEU A 64 -13.42 -0.85 4.80
CA LEU A 64 -13.11 -0.21 3.52
C LEU A 64 -12.32 -1.15 2.59
N ALA A 65 -11.36 -1.90 3.12
CA ALA A 65 -10.61 -2.90 2.35
C ALA A 65 -11.52 -4.04 1.87
N GLN A 66 -12.40 -4.55 2.75
CA GLN A 66 -13.38 -5.59 2.40
C GLN A 66 -14.37 -5.13 1.31
N LYS A 67 -14.71 -3.83 1.28
CA LYS A 67 -15.55 -3.23 0.24
C LYS A 67 -14.81 -2.82 -1.03
N GLY A 68 -13.50 -3.05 -1.11
CA GLY A 68 -12.69 -2.76 -2.30
C GLY A 68 -12.26 -1.29 -2.45
N TRP A 69 -12.36 -0.48 -1.40
CA TRP A 69 -11.93 0.92 -1.42
C TRP A 69 -10.45 1.11 -1.04
N LEU A 70 -9.89 0.13 -0.32
CA LEU A 70 -8.48 0.07 0.06
C LEU A 70 -7.89 -1.27 -0.34
N VAL A 71 -6.58 -1.29 -0.58
CA VAL A 71 -5.82 -2.53 -0.81
C VAL A 71 -4.88 -2.76 0.36
N LEU A 72 -4.88 -3.99 0.90
CA LEU A 72 -3.91 -4.41 1.91
C LEU A 72 -2.57 -4.74 1.23
N ILE A 73 -1.52 -3.99 1.59
CA ILE A 73 -0.17 -4.19 1.05
C ILE A 73 0.61 -5.22 1.88
N ARG A 74 0.56 -5.05 3.20
CA ARG A 74 1.06 -5.98 4.22
C ARG A 74 0.19 -5.84 5.46
N ARG A 75 0.27 -6.78 6.40
CA ARG A 75 -0.50 -6.69 7.65
C ARG A 75 -0.27 -5.33 8.33
N GLY A 76 -1.34 -4.55 8.48
CA GLY A 76 -1.31 -3.21 9.09
C GLY A 76 -0.91 -2.06 8.17
N LEU A 77 -0.66 -2.30 6.89
CA LEU A 77 -0.36 -1.27 5.88
C LEU A 77 -1.34 -1.38 4.70
N TYR A 78 -2.04 -0.29 4.44
CA TYR A 78 -3.10 -0.18 3.45
C TYR A 78 -2.75 0.89 2.44
N ALA A 79 -3.35 0.86 1.25
CA ALA A 79 -3.17 1.91 0.26
C ALA A 79 -4.52 2.32 -0.33
N THR A 80 -4.72 3.62 -0.55
CA THR A 80 -5.97 4.13 -1.13
C THR A 80 -6.00 3.87 -2.63
N VAL A 81 -7.08 3.27 -3.13
CA VAL A 81 -7.26 3.11 -4.58
C VAL A 81 -7.69 4.45 -5.17
N PRO A 82 -6.94 5.06 -6.11
CA PRO A 82 -7.38 6.28 -6.76
C PRO A 82 -8.68 6.04 -7.51
N LEU A 83 -9.55 7.04 -7.50
CA LEU A 83 -10.90 6.95 -8.07
C LEU A 83 -10.90 6.52 -9.55
N ARG A 84 -9.84 6.88 -10.29
CA ARG A 84 -9.64 6.54 -11.71
C ARG A 84 -9.31 5.06 -11.99
N ALA A 85 -8.92 4.28 -10.98
CA ALA A 85 -8.69 2.85 -11.20
C ALA A 85 -10.03 2.14 -11.43
N VAL A 86 -10.14 1.40 -12.54
CA VAL A 86 -11.34 0.63 -12.91
C VAL A 86 -11.55 -0.49 -11.91
N GLU A 87 -10.48 -1.23 -11.60
CA GLU A 87 -10.45 -2.20 -10.50
C GLU A 87 -9.37 -1.86 -9.46
N PRO A 88 -9.62 -2.16 -8.16
CA PRO A 88 -8.58 -2.07 -7.12
C PRO A 88 -7.32 -2.88 -7.42
N SER A 89 -7.45 -3.99 -8.14
CA SER A 89 -6.38 -4.88 -8.63
C SER A 89 -5.47 -4.21 -9.65
N ASP A 90 -5.98 -3.26 -10.44
CA ASP A 90 -5.22 -2.60 -11.50
C ASP A 90 -4.29 -1.50 -11.00
N TRP A 91 -4.46 -1.10 -9.74
CA TRP A 91 -3.67 -0.08 -9.10
C TRP A 91 -2.71 -0.67 -8.08
N CYS A 92 -1.42 -0.36 -8.25
CA CYS A 92 -0.39 -0.62 -7.26
C CYS A 92 0.30 0.71 -6.96
N ALA A 93 0.51 1.01 -5.68
CA ALA A 93 1.36 2.13 -5.31
C ALA A 93 2.78 1.91 -5.86
N ASP A 94 3.53 3.01 -6.00
CA ASP A 94 4.92 2.93 -6.42
C ASP A 94 5.71 1.92 -5.55
N ALA A 95 6.48 1.07 -6.23
CA ALA A 95 7.13 -0.07 -5.60
C ALA A 95 8.21 0.36 -4.61
N TRP A 96 8.89 1.48 -4.86
CA TRP A 96 9.87 2.07 -3.94
C TRP A 96 9.20 2.59 -2.67
N THR A 97 8.07 3.28 -2.82
CA THR A 97 7.28 3.78 -1.69
C THR A 97 6.76 2.63 -0.82
N ILE A 98 6.25 1.55 -1.44
CA ILE A 98 5.84 0.34 -0.72
C ILE A 98 7.02 -0.29 0.01
N ALA A 99 8.16 -0.44 -0.68
CA ALA A 99 9.38 -1.00 -0.14
C ALA A 99 9.83 -0.25 1.13
N VAL A 100 10.06 1.05 1.02
CA VAL A 100 10.56 1.88 2.13
C VAL A 100 9.59 1.84 3.31
N ARG A 101 8.28 1.97 3.07
CA ARG A 101 7.29 1.97 4.16
C ARG A 101 7.06 0.59 4.76
N SER A 102 7.35 -0.47 4.03
CA SER A 102 7.23 -1.85 4.53
C SER A 102 8.43 -2.30 5.34
N PHE A 103 9.62 -1.78 5.07
CA PHE A 103 10.85 -2.29 5.67
C PHE A 103 11.63 -1.26 6.51
N SER A 104 11.06 -0.07 6.74
CA SER A 104 11.67 0.95 7.57
C SER A 104 12.07 0.43 8.97
N PRO A 105 13.26 0.79 9.49
CA PRO A 105 14.35 1.49 8.79
C PRO A 105 15.07 0.58 7.77
N CYS A 106 15.20 1.03 6.52
CA CYS A 106 15.85 0.30 5.43
C CYS A 106 16.52 1.21 4.40
N HIS A 107 17.38 0.63 3.57
CA HIS A 107 17.88 1.23 2.34
C HIS A 107 17.70 0.27 1.15
N ILE A 108 17.56 0.85 -0.04
CA ILE A 108 17.54 0.11 -1.31
C ILE A 108 18.99 -0.19 -1.69
N ALA A 109 19.28 -1.42 -2.10
CA ALA A 109 20.64 -1.90 -2.32
C ALA A 109 20.74 -2.72 -3.61
N GLY A 110 21.94 -3.22 -3.91
CA GLY A 110 22.17 -4.15 -5.03
C GLY A 110 21.79 -3.55 -6.38
N TRP A 111 21.23 -4.40 -7.26
CA TRP A 111 20.89 -4.01 -8.63
C TRP A 111 19.86 -2.89 -8.71
N SER A 112 18.97 -2.76 -7.72
CA SER A 112 17.97 -1.68 -7.67
C SER A 112 18.62 -0.31 -7.42
N ALA A 113 19.72 -0.28 -6.67
CA ALA A 113 20.51 0.94 -6.52
C ALA A 113 21.31 1.23 -7.80
N CYS A 114 21.90 0.20 -8.42
CA CYS A 114 22.62 0.38 -9.68
C CYS A 114 21.71 0.90 -10.80
N GLU A 115 20.51 0.34 -10.95
CA GLU A 115 19.50 0.78 -11.91
C GLU A 115 19.14 2.26 -11.69
N HIS A 116 18.88 2.66 -10.44
CA HIS A 116 18.50 4.04 -10.12
C HIS A 116 19.58 5.09 -10.43
N TRP A 117 20.85 4.70 -10.36
CA TRP A 117 21.99 5.56 -10.62
C TRP A 117 22.57 5.37 -12.03
N ASP A 118 21.82 4.75 -12.94
CA ASP A 118 22.22 4.48 -14.32
C ASP A 118 23.56 3.72 -14.44
N LEU A 119 23.89 2.91 -13.43
CA LEU A 119 25.08 2.04 -13.43
C LEU A 119 24.84 0.72 -14.19
N THR A 120 23.61 0.50 -14.65
CA THR A 120 23.19 -0.63 -15.49
C THR A 120 21.96 -0.23 -16.31
N GLU A 121 21.87 -0.71 -17.57
CA GLU A 121 20.70 -0.55 -18.43
C GLU A 121 19.66 -1.67 -18.24
N GLN A 122 19.94 -2.64 -17.36
CA GLN A 122 19.05 -3.76 -17.10
C GLN A 122 17.89 -3.36 -16.19
N GLU A 123 16.67 -3.59 -16.67
CA GLU A 123 15.44 -3.40 -15.91
C GLU A 123 15.13 -4.62 -15.02
N PHE A 124 14.99 -4.41 -13.71
CA PHE A 124 14.68 -5.48 -12.77
C PHE A 124 13.22 -5.45 -12.30
N ARG A 125 12.61 -6.62 -12.23
CA ARG A 125 11.27 -6.78 -11.64
C ARG A 125 11.29 -6.86 -10.12
N ASP A 126 12.44 -6.95 -9.49
CA ASP A 126 12.57 -7.12 -8.05
C ASP A 126 13.39 -5.98 -7.45
N ILE A 127 12.95 -5.46 -6.30
CA ILE A 127 13.66 -4.44 -5.52
C ILE A 127 14.45 -5.11 -4.41
N VAL A 128 15.76 -4.86 -4.34
CA VAL A 128 16.59 -5.35 -3.24
C VAL A 128 16.61 -4.33 -2.11
N ILE A 129 16.28 -4.81 -0.91
CA ILE A 129 16.18 -3.98 0.28
C ILE A 129 16.99 -4.62 1.40
N VAL A 130 17.75 -3.77 2.10
CA VAL A 130 18.45 -4.12 3.33
C VAL A 130 17.81 -3.34 4.47
N THR A 131 17.39 -4.05 5.52
CA THR A 131 16.70 -3.49 6.68
C THR A 131 17.40 -3.93 7.96
N ALA A 132 17.37 -3.07 8.97
CA ALA A 132 17.86 -3.40 10.31
C ALA A 132 16.83 -4.20 11.13
N THR A 133 15.60 -4.33 10.63
CA THR A 133 14.51 -5.03 11.32
C THR A 133 14.47 -6.49 10.91
N ALA A 134 14.28 -7.38 11.89
CA ALA A 134 14.03 -8.80 11.60
C ALA A 134 12.72 -8.97 10.81
N ILE A 135 12.82 -9.64 9.67
CA ILE A 135 11.67 -9.94 8.81
C ILE A 135 10.99 -11.22 9.32
N ARG A 136 9.68 -11.17 9.52
CA ARG A 136 8.83 -12.31 9.91
C ARG A 136 7.77 -12.58 8.86
#